data_AF-G9KRZ4-F1
#
_entry.id   AF-G9KRZ4-F1
#
_cell.length_a   1.000
_cell.length_b   1.000
_cell.length_c   1.000
_cell.angle_alpha   90.00
_cell.angle_beta   90.00
_cell.angle_gamma   90.00
#
_symmetry.space_group_name_H-M   'P 1'
#
loop_
_entity.id
_entity.type
_entity.pdbx_description
1 polymer ?
#
loop_
_entity_poly.entity_id
_entity_poly.type
_entity_poly.pdbx_seq_one_letter_code
_entity_poly.pdbx_strand_id
1 'polypeptide(L)' 'QILRHSRENSTKVIFLITDGYSNGGDPRPVAASLRDFGVEIFTFGIWQGNIRELNDMASTPKEEHCYLLHSFEEFEALAR' A
#
# COMPACT_ATOMS: atom_id res chain seq x y z
N GLN A 1 -6.16 -14.32 -8.17
CA GLN A 1 -5.17 -13.24 -8.03
C GLN A 1 -5.79 -11.95 -8.56
N ILE A 2 -5.70 -10.85 -7.82
CA ILE A 2 -6.43 -9.59 -8.10
C ILE A 2 -6.09 -8.95 -9.47
N LEU A 3 -4.94 -9.27 -10.07
CA LEU A 3 -4.50 -8.71 -11.35
C LEU A 3 -4.72 -9.61 -12.58
N ARG A 4 -5.38 -10.77 -12.40
CA ARG A 4 -5.52 -11.82 -13.44
C ARG A 4 -6.14 -11.31 -14.75
N HIS A 5 -7.05 -10.35 -14.68
CA HIS A 5 -7.78 -9.82 -15.84
C HIS A 5 -7.31 -8.41 -16.25
N SER A 6 -6.15 -7.99 -15.77
CA SER A 6 -5.60 -6.67 -16.08
C SER A 6 -4.91 -6.67 -17.45
N ARG A 7 -4.88 -5.52 -18.14
CA ARG A 7 -4.27 -5.37 -19.48
C ARG A 7 -2.77 -5.69 -19.46
N GLU A 8 -2.28 -6.61 -20.27
CA GLU A 8 -0.88 -7.09 -20.19
C GLU A 8 0.16 -5.95 -20.17
N ASN A 9 0.04 -4.94 -21.04
CA ASN A 9 1.04 -3.87 -21.20
C ASN A 9 0.77 -2.60 -20.38
N SER A 10 0.05 -2.69 -19.26
CA SER A 10 -0.19 -1.52 -18.40
C SER A 10 0.67 -1.58 -17.13
N THR A 11 1.10 -0.42 -16.65
CA THR A 11 1.57 -0.27 -15.26
C THR A 11 0.48 -0.73 -14.30
N LYS A 12 0.88 -1.44 -13.24
CA LYS A 12 0.00 -1.95 -12.18
C LYS A 12 0.34 -1.20 -10.91
N VAL A 13 -0.67 -0.60 -10.31
CA VAL A 13 -0.51 0.16 -9.07
C VAL A 13 -1.57 -0.28 -8.07
N ILE A 14 -1.18 -0.42 -6.80
CA ILE A 14 -2.07 -0.68 -5.67
C ILE A 14 -1.95 0.48 -4.69
N PHE A 15 -3.10 1.02 -4.29
CA PHE A 15 -3.22 1.97 -3.18
C PHE A 15 -3.87 1.21 -2.01
N LEU A 16 -3.11 0.95 -0.95
CA LEU A 16 -3.61 0.34 0.27
C LEU A 16 -3.85 1.44 1.30
N ILE A 17 -5.10 1.58 1.76
CA ILE A 17 -5.49 2.56 2.78
C ILE A 17 -6.06 1.79 3.97
N THR A 18 -5.56 2.05 5.18
CA THR A 18 -6.05 1.39 6.39
C THR A 18 -5.80 2.25 7.63
N ASP A 19 -6.68 2.11 8.63
CA ASP A 19 -6.56 2.71 9.95
C ASP A 19 -6.18 1.70 11.05
N GLY A 20 -5.88 0.45 10.67
CA GLY A 20 -5.72 -0.66 11.61
C GLY A 20 -4.59 -1.63 11.29
N TYR A 21 -4.63 -2.79 11.96
CA TYR A 21 -3.66 -3.87 11.87
C TYR A 21 -4.21 -5.04 11.07
N SER A 22 -3.35 -5.86 10.49
CA SER A 22 -3.77 -7.11 9.86
C SER A 22 -4.28 -8.12 10.90
N ASN A 23 -5.42 -8.73 10.60
CA ASN A 23 -6.11 -9.67 11.51
C ASN A 23 -6.14 -11.12 10.97
N GLY A 24 -5.53 -11.36 9.80
CA GLY A 24 -5.65 -12.62 9.03
C GLY A 24 -4.32 -13.26 8.66
N GLY A 25 -3.21 -12.84 9.29
CA GLY A 25 -1.85 -13.23 8.93
C GLY A 25 -1.03 -12.07 8.37
N ASP A 26 0.24 -12.35 8.09
CA ASP A 26 1.19 -11.34 7.61
C ASP A 26 0.98 -11.05 6.12
N PRO A 27 0.65 -9.81 5.72
CA PRO A 27 0.46 -9.45 4.32
C PRO A 27 1.77 -9.19 3.56
N ARG A 28 2.91 -9.04 4.25
CA ARG A 28 4.21 -8.70 3.64
C ARG A 28 4.68 -9.69 2.58
N PRO A 29 4.53 -11.03 2.72
CA PRO A 29 4.88 -11.98 1.68
C PRO A 29 4.07 -11.78 0.38
N VAL A 30 2.79 -11.43 0.50
CA VAL A 30 1.93 -11.17 -0.66
C VAL A 30 2.33 -9.86 -1.34
N ALA A 31 2.60 -8.81 -0.56
CA ALA A 31 3.09 -7.54 -1.09
C ALA A 31 4.45 -7.69 -1.78
N ALA A 32 5.37 -8.48 -1.21
CA ALA A 32 6.64 -8.80 -1.84
C ALA A 32 6.46 -9.46 -3.21
N SER A 33 5.62 -10.50 -3.30
CA SER A 33 5.32 -11.15 -4.57
C SER A 33 4.72 -10.20 -5.60
N LEU A 34 3.83 -9.28 -5.19
CA LEU A 34 3.26 -8.28 -6.08
C LEU A 34 4.32 -7.31 -6.62
N ARG A 35 5.23 -6.82 -5.76
CA ARG A 35 6.35 -5.96 -6.19
C ARG A 35 7.30 -6.71 -7.13
N ASP A 36 7.58 -7.99 -6.88
CA ASP A 36 8.40 -8.82 -7.77
C ASP A 36 7.75 -8.99 -9.15
N PHE A 37 6.42 -8.94 -9.24
CA PHE A 37 5.67 -8.91 -10.49
C PHE A 37 5.57 -7.50 -11.12
N GLY A 38 6.31 -6.50 -10.61
CA GLY A 38 6.32 -5.14 -11.14
C GLY A 38 5.11 -4.30 -10.74
N VAL A 39 4.39 -4.69 -9.69
CA VAL A 39 3.28 -3.91 -9.15
C VAL A 39 3.83 -2.85 -8.19
N GLU A 40 3.51 -1.60 -8.45
CA GLU A 40 3.84 -0.48 -7.58
C GLU A 40 2.82 -0.40 -6.43
N ILE A 41 3.29 -0.32 -5.18
CA ILE A 41 2.42 -0.33 -4.01
C ILE A 41 2.62 0.95 -3.21
N PHE A 42 1.54 1.71 -3.04
CA PHE A 42 1.43 2.83 -2.13
C PHE A 42 0.63 2.42 -0.90
N THR A 43 1.08 2.81 0.29
CA THR A 43 0.39 2.53 1.55
C THR A 43 0.07 3.81 2.30
N PHE A 44 -1.15 3.91 2.81
CA PHE A 44 -1.66 5.05 3.58
C PHE A 44 -2.20 4.53 4.91
N GLY A 45 -1.44 4.76 5.98
CA GLY A 45 -1.87 4.48 7.35
C GLY A 45 -2.56 5.69 7.95
N ILE A 46 -3.81 5.55 8.37
CA ILE A 46 -4.56 6.62 9.02
C ILE A 46 -4.59 6.37 10.53
N TRP A 47 -4.28 7.38 11.33
CA TRP A 47 -4.32 7.33 12.80
C TRP A 47 -3.30 6.35 13.44
N GLN A 48 -3.70 5.11 13.81
CA GLN A 48 -2.85 4.13 14.52
C GLN A 48 -2.47 2.91 13.67
N GLY A 49 -2.36 3.08 12.34
CA GLY A 49 -1.90 2.01 11.46
C GLY A 49 -0.51 1.45 11.82
N ASN A 50 -0.28 0.18 11.49
CA ASN A 50 1.01 -0.48 11.74
C ASN A 50 2.12 0.05 10.80
N ILE A 51 2.87 1.04 11.25
CA ILE A 51 3.90 1.73 10.45
C ILE A 51 4.90 0.75 9.81
N ARG A 52 5.36 -0.26 10.56
CA ARG A 52 6.38 -1.19 10.05
C ARG A 52 5.82 -2.08 8.96
N GLU A 53 4.62 -2.61 9.17
CA GLU A 53 3.96 -3.48 8.21
C GLU A 53 3.62 -2.72 6.91
N LEU A 54 3.08 -1.51 7.03
CA LEU A 54 2.82 -0.64 5.88
C LEU A 54 4.12 -0.31 5.12
N ASN A 55 5.17 0.09 5.83
CA ASN A 55 6.47 0.37 5.22
C ASN A 55 7.05 -0.85 4.49
N ASP A 56 7.00 -2.04 5.10
CA ASP A 56 7.47 -3.29 4.49
C ASP A 56 6.67 -3.67 3.22
N MET A 57 5.40 -3.28 3.16
CA MET A 57 4.51 -3.52 2.00
C MET A 57 4.65 -2.51 0.87
N ALA A 58 5.00 -1.25 1.16
CA ALA A 58 5.17 -0.21 0.15
C ALA A 58 6.30 -0.53 -0.86
N SER A 59 6.26 0.08 -2.04
CA SER A 59 7.38 0.07 -3.00
C SER A 59 8.53 0.98 -2.54
N THR A 60 9.69 0.85 -3.17
CA THR A 60 10.85 1.74 -2.93
C THR A 60 10.87 2.89 -3.94
N PRO A 61 11.35 4.09 -3.56
CA PRO A 61 11.82 4.49 -2.22
C PRO A 61 10.64 4.67 -1.25
N LYS A 62 10.83 4.30 0.01
CA LYS A 62 9.71 4.19 0.98
C LYS A 62 9.10 5.55 1.30
N GLU A 63 9.91 6.59 1.24
CA GLU A 63 9.56 7.98 1.49
C GLU A 63 8.57 8.53 0.45
N GLU A 64 8.50 7.89 -0.73
CA GLU A 64 7.58 8.25 -1.82
C GLU A 64 6.35 7.33 -1.88
N HIS A 65 6.32 6.23 -1.10
CA HIS A 65 5.30 5.18 -1.23
C HIS A 65 4.59 4.84 0.08
N CYS A 66 5.06 5.32 1.23
CA CYS A 66 4.48 5.04 2.53
C CYS A 66 4.10 6.34 3.24
N TYR A 67 2.80 6.58 3.34
CA TYR A 67 2.23 7.76 3.98
C TYR A 67 1.58 7.38 5.30
N LEU A 68 1.85 8.18 6.33
CA LEU A 68 1.19 8.09 7.63
C LEU A 68 0.48 9.41 7.86
N LEU A 69 -0.82 9.32 8.05
CA LEU A 69 -1.73 10.46 8.12
C LEU A 69 -2.47 10.43 9.44
N HIS A 70 -2.74 11.59 10.00
CA HIS A 70 -3.40 11.73 11.29
C HIS A 70 -4.92 11.64 11.18
N SER A 71 -5.49 11.94 10.01
CA SER A 71 -6.94 11.87 9.80
C SER A 71 -7.33 11.62 8.35
N PHE A 72 -8.61 11.31 8.12
CA PHE A 72 -9.17 11.18 6.78
C PHE A 72 -9.21 12.52 6.05
N GLU A 73 -9.35 13.65 6.76
CA GLU A 73 -9.28 14.99 6.16
C GLU A 73 -7.88 15.29 5.60
N GLU A 74 -6.81 14.85 6.27
CA GLU A 74 -5.45 14.96 5.76
C GLU A 74 -5.26 14.10 4.50
N PHE A 75 -5.82 12.88 4.49
CA PHE A 75 -5.84 12.04 3.30
C PHE A 75 -6.58 12.70 2.13
N GLU A 76 -7.74 13.30 2.38
CA GLU A 76 -8.47 14.05 1.35
C GLU A 76 -7.67 15.25 0.82
N ALA A 77 -6.96 15.96 1.70
CA ALA A 77 -6.12 17.09 1.31
C ALA A 77 -4.91 16.65 0.45
N LEU A 78 -4.33 15.48 0.74
CA LEU A 78 -3.25 14.88 -0.04
C LEU A 78 -3.71 14.43 -1.45
N ALA A 79 -4.96 13.96 -1.56
CA ALA A 79 -5.51 13.41 -2.80
C ALA A 79 -6.06 14.46 -3.78
N ARG A 80 -6.15 15.73 -3.35
CA ARG A 80 -6.61 16.86 -4.18
C ARG A 80 -5.46 17.51 -4.93
#